data_AF-A0A2P4SI19-F1
#
_entry.id   AF-A0A2P4SI19-F1
#
_cell.length_a   1.000
_cell.length_b   1.000
_cell.length_c   1.000
_cell.angle_alpha   90.00
_cell.angle_beta   90.00
_cell.angle_gamma   90.00
#
_symmetry.space_group_name_H-M   'P 1'
#
loop_
_entity.id
_entity.type
_entity.pdbx_description
1 polymer ?
#
loop_
_entity_poly.entity_id
_entity_poly.type
_entity_poly.pdbx_seq_one_letter_code
_entity_poly.pdbx_strand_id
1 'polypeptide(L)'
;RLYKEHGESVKHQYTLTADLPEILRAKLNTMNISENRYKESWQKMKDGGYQLRLDAIPFQAAKASGEIISDHKYKEAFEKMKGQMIGSCGLDGDIRIAHSVHASSLQSDVKYKQGFEDTKTHFHLPLDMINLVHARKAQSLVSEQEYRQLLHQYTSLTDDLRLQCAKNAYKLQSENLYRSDMNFMRGVGCITPGALEIEGKKKASELISESKYRQQPHSFKYTSVTDSPGLLHAKFSNMIANERLYKAAGEDIQHHYTPTLGLPEFTQARINAANLSDYQYKHNFVMERGKHIGARSVLDDTRLLHCLHAAKLQSEQEYKKGSQGVWSQYYLPMDMVNLVHARKAQALASDQEYRKRLHDFTALPEDLKMKWAKRAHMLQSEVNFPCINRKLNLALIEL
;
A
#
# COMPACT_ATOMS: atom_id res chain seq x y z
N ARG A 1 -63.69 -51.09 76.06
CA ARG A 1 -63.96 -52.15 75.06
C ARG A 1 -64.40 -51.55 73.74
N LEU A 2 -65.48 -50.76 73.72
CA LEU A 2 -66.01 -50.05 72.54
C LEU A 2 -64.97 -49.22 71.74
N TYR A 3 -64.06 -48.49 72.40
CA TYR A 3 -63.02 -47.72 71.72
C TYR A 3 -62.02 -48.60 70.94
N LYS A 4 -61.71 -49.78 71.49
CA LYS A 4 -60.75 -50.71 70.87
C LYS A 4 -61.37 -51.40 69.66
N GLU A 5 -62.65 -51.77 69.79
CA GLU A 5 -63.47 -52.38 68.74
C GLU A 5 -63.71 -51.41 67.56
N HIS A 6 -63.99 -50.13 67.85
CA HIS A 6 -64.09 -49.11 66.81
C HIS A 6 -62.73 -48.78 66.17
N GLY A 7 -61.63 -48.84 66.92
CA GLY A 7 -60.30 -48.68 66.36
C GLY A 7 -59.89 -49.83 65.45
N GLU A 8 -60.25 -51.06 65.81
CA GLU A 8 -60.01 -52.26 65.01
C GLU A 8 -60.86 -52.28 63.73
N SER A 9 -62.11 -51.82 63.77
CA SER A 9 -62.97 -51.74 62.59
C SER A 9 -62.49 -50.72 61.55
N VAL A 10 -61.89 -49.60 61.99
CA VAL A 10 -61.39 -48.54 61.09
C VAL A 10 -60.01 -48.88 60.52
N LYS A 11 -59.14 -49.55 61.28
CA LYS A 11 -57.77 -49.90 60.86
C LYS A 11 -57.71 -50.80 59.62
N HIS A 12 -58.75 -51.57 59.34
CA HIS A 12 -58.80 -52.53 58.24
C HIS A 12 -59.58 -52.04 57.02
N GLN A 13 -60.04 -50.79 57.00
CA GLN A 13 -60.71 -50.21 55.84
C GLN A 13 -59.72 -49.46 54.95
N TYR A 14 -59.27 -50.13 53.88
CA TYR A 14 -58.44 -49.54 52.83
C TYR A 14 -59.28 -49.29 51.58
N THR A 15 -59.44 -48.03 51.18
CA THR A 15 -60.09 -47.64 49.93
C THR A 15 -59.02 -47.27 48.90
N LEU A 16 -58.87 -48.09 47.86
CA LEU A 16 -58.00 -47.78 46.73
C LEU A 16 -58.72 -46.80 45.79
N THR A 17 -58.08 -45.68 45.47
CA THR A 17 -58.64 -44.70 44.53
C THR A 17 -58.53 -45.20 43.09
N ALA A 18 -59.57 -45.00 42.29
CA ALA A 18 -59.65 -45.51 40.92
C ALA A 18 -58.59 -44.94 39.96
N ASP A 19 -57.95 -43.84 40.37
CA ASP A 19 -56.93 -43.09 39.63
C ASP A 19 -55.49 -43.47 40.00
N LEU A 20 -55.31 -44.52 40.80
CA LEU A 20 -53.99 -45.09 41.04
C LEU A 20 -53.33 -45.49 39.70
N PRO A 21 -52.07 -45.10 39.45
CA PRO A 21 -51.41 -45.32 38.17
C PRO A 21 -51.32 -46.79 37.77
N GLU A 22 -51.23 -47.70 38.74
CA GLU A 22 -51.24 -49.15 38.48
C GLU A 22 -52.60 -49.64 37.97
N ILE A 23 -53.70 -49.11 38.53
CA ILE A 23 -55.07 -49.43 38.10
C ILE A 23 -55.34 -48.84 36.72
N LEU A 24 -54.87 -47.62 36.45
CA LEU A 24 -54.95 -47.00 35.12
C LEU A 24 -54.15 -47.79 34.09
N ARG A 25 -52.93 -48.24 34.43
CA ARG A 25 -52.12 -49.09 33.56
C ARG A 25 -52.81 -50.42 33.28
N ALA A 26 -53.39 -51.06 34.30
CA ALA A 26 -54.16 -52.29 34.12
C ALA A 26 -55.37 -52.06 33.20
N LYS A 27 -56.14 -50.99 33.40
CA LYS A 27 -57.26 -50.62 32.52
C LYS A 27 -56.80 -50.43 31.07
N LEU A 28 -55.75 -49.65 30.82
CA LEU A 28 -55.21 -49.46 29.47
C LEU A 28 -54.75 -50.78 28.83
N ASN A 29 -54.07 -51.64 29.61
CA ASN A 29 -53.67 -52.96 29.14
C ASN A 29 -54.87 -53.84 28.80
N THR A 30 -55.94 -53.81 29.60
CA THR A 30 -57.18 -54.55 29.26
C THR A 30 -57.79 -54.07 27.95
N MET A 31 -57.80 -52.76 27.70
CA MET A 31 -58.32 -52.20 26.45
C MET A 31 -57.45 -52.62 25.25
N ASN A 32 -56.12 -52.61 25.41
CA ASN A 32 -55.17 -52.96 24.36
C ASN A 32 -55.16 -54.46 24.02
N ILE A 33 -55.36 -55.32 25.01
CA ILE A 33 -55.36 -56.79 24.84
C ILE A 33 -56.75 -57.32 24.47
N SER A 34 -57.81 -56.52 24.61
CA SER A 34 -59.18 -56.99 24.35
C SER A 34 -59.43 -57.33 22.87
N GLU A 35 -59.75 -58.60 22.64
CA GLU A 35 -60.06 -59.12 21.30
C GLU A 35 -61.30 -58.46 20.68
N ASN A 36 -62.29 -58.10 21.50
CA ASN A 36 -63.51 -57.44 21.03
C ASN A 36 -63.21 -56.07 20.44
N ARG A 37 -62.38 -55.24 21.10
CA ARG A 37 -61.98 -53.94 20.56
C ARG A 37 -61.13 -54.08 19.31
N TYR A 38 -60.28 -55.10 19.25
CA TYR A 38 -59.54 -55.42 18.03
C TYR A 38 -60.49 -55.73 16.87
N LYS A 39 -61.49 -56.59 17.08
CA LYS A 39 -62.51 -56.95 16.07
C LYS A 39 -63.31 -55.73 15.61
N GLU A 40 -63.73 -54.87 16.52
CA GLU A 40 -64.43 -53.62 16.18
C GLU A 40 -63.54 -52.67 15.37
N SER A 41 -62.29 -52.46 15.75
CA SER A 41 -61.34 -51.63 15.01
C SER A 41 -61.08 -52.20 13.62
N TRP A 42 -60.98 -53.53 13.51
CA TRP A 42 -60.80 -54.21 12.24
C TRP A 42 -62.01 -54.06 11.32
N GLN A 43 -63.23 -54.15 11.85
CA GLN A 43 -64.45 -53.87 11.10
C GLN A 43 -64.48 -52.41 10.62
N LYS A 44 -64.16 -51.44 11.49
CA LYS A 44 -64.05 -50.02 11.10
C LYS A 44 -63.03 -49.79 9.99
N MET A 45 -61.89 -50.47 10.01
CA MET A 45 -60.89 -50.40 8.94
C MET A 45 -61.41 -50.99 7.62
N LYS A 46 -62.20 -52.07 7.66
CA LYS A 46 -62.85 -52.62 6.47
C LYS A 46 -63.91 -51.67 5.90
N ASP A 47 -64.73 -51.09 6.78
CA ASP A 47 -65.82 -50.19 6.40
C ASP A 47 -65.30 -48.85 5.86
N GLY A 48 -64.11 -48.42 6.31
CA GLY A 48 -63.45 -47.18 5.88
C GLY A 48 -62.97 -47.15 4.42
N GLY A 49 -62.99 -48.30 3.73
CA GLY A 49 -62.55 -48.42 2.33
C GLY A 49 -61.05 -48.14 2.10
N TYR A 50 -60.61 -48.31 0.85
CA TYR A 50 -59.23 -48.01 0.44
C TYR A 50 -59.16 -46.63 -0.20
N GLN A 51 -58.38 -45.71 0.39
CA GLN A 51 -58.04 -44.43 -0.25
C GLN A 51 -56.92 -44.65 -1.27
N LEU A 52 -57.29 -45.04 -2.50
CA LEU A 52 -56.33 -45.14 -3.60
C LEU A 52 -56.00 -43.76 -4.14
N ARG A 53 -54.71 -43.46 -4.28
CA ARG A 53 -54.23 -42.23 -4.92
C ARG A 53 -54.50 -42.28 -6.43
N LEU A 54 -54.67 -41.11 -7.05
CA LEU A 54 -54.82 -40.98 -8.51
C LEU A 54 -53.61 -41.54 -9.28
N ASP A 55 -52.43 -41.55 -8.64
CA ASP A 55 -51.21 -42.10 -9.22
C ASP A 55 -51.08 -43.62 -9.02
N ALA A 56 -52.07 -44.28 -8.42
CA ALA A 56 -52.05 -45.72 -8.27
C ALA A 56 -52.05 -46.40 -9.66
N ILE A 57 -51.17 -47.38 -9.84
CA ILE A 57 -51.04 -48.21 -11.05
C ILE A 57 -52.40 -48.65 -11.64
N PRO A 58 -53.39 -49.16 -10.87
CA PRO A 58 -54.68 -49.54 -11.44
C PRO A 58 -55.45 -48.35 -12.03
N PHE A 59 -55.34 -47.15 -11.46
CA PHE A 59 -56.00 -45.95 -11.98
C PHE A 59 -55.30 -45.45 -13.24
N GLN A 60 -53.97 -45.47 -13.27
CA GLN A 60 -53.19 -45.12 -14.46
C GLN A 60 -53.46 -46.11 -15.61
N ALA A 61 -53.50 -47.41 -15.33
CA ALA A 61 -53.82 -48.43 -16.31
C ALA A 61 -55.26 -48.31 -16.82
N ALA A 62 -56.24 -48.10 -15.93
CA ALA A 62 -57.64 -47.87 -16.30
C ALA A 62 -57.81 -46.59 -17.14
N LYS A 63 -57.09 -45.51 -16.76
CA LYS A 63 -57.06 -44.27 -17.53
C LYS A 63 -56.52 -44.54 -18.93
N ALA A 64 -55.33 -45.13 -19.06
CA ALA A 64 -54.72 -45.46 -20.35
C ALA A 64 -55.65 -46.32 -21.23
N SER A 65 -56.28 -47.35 -20.67
CA SER A 65 -57.29 -48.16 -21.36
C SER A 65 -58.49 -47.33 -21.82
N GLY A 66 -58.98 -46.41 -20.98
CA GLY A 66 -60.03 -45.48 -21.35
C GLY A 66 -59.62 -44.52 -22.49
N GLU A 67 -58.35 -44.09 -22.51
CA GLU A 67 -57.83 -43.27 -23.60
C GLU A 67 -57.82 -44.04 -24.93
N ILE A 68 -57.43 -45.32 -24.90
CA ILE A 68 -57.40 -46.22 -26.07
C ILE A 68 -58.80 -46.44 -26.63
N ILE A 69 -59.80 -46.62 -25.76
CA ILE A 69 -61.19 -46.89 -26.15
C ILE A 69 -61.91 -45.60 -26.60
N SER A 70 -61.41 -44.42 -26.23
CA SER A 70 -62.14 -43.17 -26.48
C SER A 70 -62.19 -42.78 -27.97
N ASP A 71 -63.40 -42.81 -28.52
CA ASP A 71 -63.68 -42.38 -29.90
C ASP A 71 -63.19 -40.96 -30.21
N HIS A 72 -63.22 -40.08 -29.22
CA HIS A 72 -62.75 -38.70 -29.37
C HIS A 72 -61.24 -38.64 -29.66
N LYS A 73 -60.42 -39.31 -28.84
CA LYS A 73 -58.97 -39.34 -29.05
C LYS A 73 -58.60 -40.05 -30.34
N TYR A 74 -59.35 -41.10 -30.70
CA TYR A 74 -59.22 -41.77 -31.99
C TYR A 74 -59.45 -40.79 -33.15
N LYS A 75 -60.54 -40.02 -33.13
CA LYS A 75 -60.86 -39.02 -34.17
C LYS A 75 -59.83 -37.87 -34.21
N GLU A 76 -59.38 -37.40 -33.05
CA GLU A 76 -58.31 -36.39 -32.97
C GLU A 76 -57.00 -36.90 -33.58
N ALA A 77 -56.60 -38.13 -33.25
CA ALA A 77 -55.41 -38.76 -33.84
C ALA A 77 -55.57 -38.95 -35.35
N PHE A 78 -56.76 -39.35 -35.80
CA PHE A 78 -57.07 -39.50 -37.22
C PHE A 78 -56.96 -38.17 -37.97
N GLU A 79 -57.57 -37.09 -37.49
CA GLU A 79 -57.45 -35.77 -38.13
C GLU A 79 -56.00 -35.23 -38.10
N LYS A 80 -55.23 -35.53 -37.05
CA LYS A 80 -53.79 -35.20 -37.00
C LYS A 80 -52.98 -35.95 -38.05
N MET A 81 -53.30 -37.22 -38.28
CA MET A 81 -52.55 -38.09 -39.21
C MET A 81 -53.03 -37.92 -40.66
N LYS A 82 -54.25 -37.43 -40.86
CA LYS A 82 -54.85 -37.17 -42.17
C LYS A 82 -54.05 -36.10 -42.92
N GLY A 83 -53.53 -36.47 -44.09
CA GLY A 83 -52.71 -35.59 -44.92
C GLY A 83 -51.22 -35.60 -44.57
N GLN A 84 -50.80 -36.31 -43.52
CA GLN A 84 -49.38 -36.58 -43.29
C GLN A 84 -48.94 -37.68 -44.27
N MET A 85 -47.88 -37.41 -45.04
CA MET A 85 -47.23 -38.45 -45.84
C MET A 85 -46.70 -39.52 -44.88
N ILE A 86 -47.15 -40.77 -45.04
CA ILE A 86 -46.57 -41.93 -44.34
C ILE A 86 -45.21 -42.21 -45.02
N GLY A 87 -44.24 -41.34 -44.79
CA GLY A 87 -42.84 -41.63 -44.99
C GLY A 87 -42.26 -42.26 -43.73
N SER A 88 -40.97 -42.66 -43.79
CA SER A 88 -40.24 -43.15 -42.63
C SER A 88 -40.36 -42.16 -41.47
N CYS A 89 -41.13 -42.51 -40.45
CA CYS A 89 -41.30 -41.67 -39.26
C CYS A 89 -40.00 -41.75 -38.44
N GLY A 90 -39.01 -40.95 -38.81
CA GLY A 90 -37.67 -40.99 -38.23
C GLY A 90 -36.87 -42.25 -38.61
N LEU A 91 -35.68 -42.38 -38.01
CA LEU A 91 -34.77 -43.52 -38.23
C LEU A 91 -35.40 -44.87 -37.86
N ASP A 92 -36.30 -44.88 -36.87
CA ASP A 92 -36.91 -46.08 -36.30
C ASP A 92 -38.22 -46.48 -37.00
N GLY A 93 -38.82 -45.58 -37.78
CA GLY A 93 -40.09 -45.82 -38.46
C GLY A 93 -39.97 -46.80 -39.65
N ASP A 94 -38.78 -46.90 -40.25
CA ASP A 94 -38.51 -47.79 -41.37
C ASP A 94 -37.64 -48.97 -40.94
N ILE A 95 -38.18 -50.19 -41.01
CA ILE A 95 -37.47 -51.43 -40.65
C ILE A 95 -36.12 -51.55 -41.39
N ARG A 96 -36.06 -51.13 -42.66
CA ARG A 96 -34.83 -51.19 -43.46
C ARG A 96 -33.76 -50.20 -42.99
N ILE A 97 -34.17 -49.00 -42.59
CA ILE A 97 -33.28 -47.95 -42.10
C ILE A 97 -32.83 -48.28 -40.67
N ALA A 98 -33.74 -48.73 -39.81
CA ALA A 98 -33.42 -49.22 -38.48
C ALA A 98 -32.41 -50.40 -38.55
N HIS A 99 -32.65 -51.35 -39.46
CA HIS A 99 -31.74 -52.48 -39.66
C HIS A 99 -30.36 -52.04 -40.19
N SER A 100 -30.29 -51.10 -41.13
CA SER A 100 -29.00 -50.62 -41.65
C SER A 100 -28.19 -49.86 -40.60
N VAL A 101 -28.87 -49.10 -39.74
CA VAL A 101 -28.27 -48.37 -38.62
C VAL A 101 -27.79 -49.33 -37.54
N HIS A 102 -28.56 -50.38 -37.24
CA HIS A 102 -28.14 -51.44 -36.34
C HIS A 102 -26.92 -52.21 -36.88
N ALA A 103 -26.91 -52.55 -38.18
CA ALA A 103 -25.77 -53.20 -38.83
C ALA A 103 -24.51 -52.32 -38.79
N SER A 104 -24.63 -51.02 -39.08
CA SER A 104 -23.54 -50.04 -38.98
C SER A 104 -23.05 -49.89 -37.53
N SER A 105 -23.97 -49.91 -36.57
CA SER A 105 -23.68 -49.88 -35.13
C SER A 105 -22.84 -51.09 -34.69
N LEU A 106 -23.17 -52.29 -35.19
CA LEU A 106 -22.43 -53.51 -34.90
C LEU A 106 -21.02 -53.51 -35.51
N GLN A 107 -20.85 -52.88 -36.67
CA GLN A 107 -19.55 -52.76 -37.34
C GLN A 107 -18.65 -51.67 -36.75
N SER A 108 -19.17 -50.83 -35.85
CA SER A 108 -18.42 -49.72 -35.28
C SER A 108 -17.50 -50.18 -34.14
N ASP A 109 -16.19 -50.08 -34.35
CA ASP A 109 -15.17 -50.33 -33.32
C ASP A 109 -15.35 -49.48 -32.07
N VAL A 110 -15.90 -48.26 -32.23
CA VAL A 110 -16.17 -47.35 -31.11
C VAL A 110 -17.25 -47.95 -30.20
N LYS A 111 -18.38 -48.38 -30.78
CA LYS A 111 -19.46 -49.01 -30.01
C LYS A 111 -19.06 -50.37 -29.43
N TYR A 112 -18.24 -51.14 -30.17
CA TYR A 112 -17.67 -52.38 -29.66
C TYR A 112 -16.82 -52.15 -28.39
N LYS A 113 -15.99 -51.09 -28.39
CA LYS A 113 -15.12 -50.75 -27.25
C LYS A 113 -15.86 -50.09 -26.09
N GLN A 114 -16.98 -49.39 -26.35
CA GLN A 114 -17.76 -48.70 -25.30
C GLN A 114 -18.15 -49.65 -24.16
N GLY A 115 -18.72 -50.82 -24.46
CA GLY A 115 -19.13 -51.76 -23.41
C GLY A 115 -17.94 -52.29 -22.59
N PHE A 116 -16.78 -52.48 -23.21
CA PHE A 116 -15.55 -52.84 -22.50
C PHE A 116 -15.06 -51.68 -21.62
N GLU A 117 -15.05 -50.45 -22.13
CA GLU A 117 -14.64 -49.26 -21.38
C GLU A 117 -15.55 -48.96 -20.18
N ASP A 118 -16.85 -49.21 -20.32
CA ASP A 118 -17.82 -49.07 -19.23
C ASP A 118 -17.59 -50.16 -18.16
N THR A 119 -17.38 -51.42 -18.59
CA THR A 119 -17.28 -52.57 -17.68
C THR A 119 -15.89 -52.88 -17.16
N LYS A 120 -14.82 -52.36 -17.77
CA LYS A 120 -13.43 -52.60 -17.33
C LYS A 120 -13.13 -52.03 -15.95
N THR A 121 -14.01 -51.24 -15.38
CA THR A 121 -13.90 -50.77 -13.99
C THR A 121 -14.80 -51.57 -13.05
N HIS A 122 -15.80 -52.26 -13.60
CA HIS A 122 -16.76 -53.09 -12.89
C HIS A 122 -16.25 -54.54 -12.78
N PHE A 123 -15.19 -54.74 -11.99
CA PHE A 123 -14.78 -56.08 -11.60
C PHE A 123 -15.60 -56.53 -10.39
N HIS A 124 -16.30 -57.66 -10.50
CA HIS A 124 -16.90 -58.29 -9.34
C HIS A 124 -15.81 -59.04 -8.58
N LEU A 125 -15.20 -58.36 -7.60
CA LEU A 125 -14.21 -58.99 -6.72
C LEU A 125 -14.98 -59.82 -5.67
N PRO A 126 -14.83 -61.16 -5.63
CA PRO A 126 -15.48 -61.94 -4.60
C PRO A 126 -14.97 -61.50 -3.22
N LEU A 127 -15.89 -61.33 -2.27
CA LEU A 127 -15.57 -60.81 -0.94
C LEU A 127 -14.55 -61.69 -0.20
N ASP A 128 -14.52 -62.99 -0.52
CA ASP A 128 -13.69 -64.03 0.09
C ASP A 128 -12.37 -64.27 -0.65
N MET A 129 -11.93 -63.34 -1.51
CA MET A 129 -10.57 -63.39 -2.06
C MET A 129 -9.55 -63.38 -0.91
N ILE A 130 -8.76 -64.45 -0.80
CA ILE A 130 -7.77 -64.64 0.28
C ILE A 130 -6.90 -63.38 0.44
N ASN A 131 -6.38 -62.83 -0.66
CA ASN A 131 -5.54 -61.62 -0.63
C ASN A 131 -6.26 -60.41 -0.01
N LEU A 132 -7.55 -60.23 -0.29
CA LEU A 132 -8.33 -59.09 0.19
C LEU A 132 -8.74 -59.27 1.66
N VAL A 133 -9.12 -60.48 2.06
CA VAL A 133 -9.37 -60.83 3.46
C VAL A 133 -8.10 -60.66 4.30
N HIS A 134 -6.96 -61.12 3.80
CA HIS A 134 -5.66 -60.93 4.45
C HIS A 134 -5.28 -59.46 4.55
N ALA A 135 -5.46 -58.68 3.48
CA ALA A 135 -5.19 -57.24 3.50
C ALA A 135 -6.09 -56.50 4.49
N ARG A 136 -7.40 -56.84 4.56
CA ARG A 136 -8.33 -56.27 5.54
C ARG A 136 -7.93 -56.60 6.98
N LYS A 137 -7.57 -57.86 7.25
CA LYS A 137 -7.09 -58.27 8.59
C LYS A 137 -5.75 -57.61 8.94
N ALA A 138 -4.83 -57.52 8.00
CA ALA A 138 -3.58 -56.79 8.21
C ALA A 138 -3.85 -55.30 8.47
N GLN A 139 -4.78 -54.69 7.74
CA GLN A 139 -5.18 -53.29 7.96
C GLN A 139 -5.87 -53.11 9.31
N SER A 140 -6.73 -54.05 9.74
CA SER A 140 -7.37 -53.97 11.06
C SER A 140 -6.35 -54.09 12.19
N LEU A 141 -5.35 -54.97 12.05
CA LEU A 141 -4.23 -55.11 12.99
C LEU A 141 -3.32 -53.88 13.04
N VAL A 142 -3.05 -53.26 11.88
CA VAL A 142 -2.25 -52.01 11.80
C VAL A 142 -3.07 -50.81 12.28
N SER A 143 -4.38 -50.82 12.08
CA SER A 143 -5.25 -49.75 12.53
C SER A 143 -5.47 -49.84 14.03
N GLU A 144 -5.20 -48.77 14.76
CA GLU A 144 -5.57 -48.67 16.19
C GLU A 144 -7.09 -48.49 16.38
N GLN A 145 -7.91 -48.55 15.32
CA GLN A 145 -9.34 -48.25 15.41
C GLN A 145 -10.08 -49.21 16.33
N GLU A 146 -9.79 -50.51 16.25
CA GLU A 146 -10.38 -51.52 17.14
C GLU A 146 -9.86 -51.37 18.57
N TYR A 147 -8.59 -51.00 18.76
CA TYR A 147 -8.02 -50.72 20.08
C TYR A 147 -8.61 -49.46 20.75
N ARG A 148 -8.99 -48.46 19.96
CA ARG A 148 -9.65 -47.23 20.44
C ARG A 148 -11.13 -47.41 20.77
N GLN A 149 -11.70 -48.59 20.53
CA GLN A 149 -13.07 -48.88 20.96
C GLN A 149 -13.10 -48.93 22.49
N LEU A 150 -13.66 -47.88 23.08
CA LEU A 150 -13.84 -47.78 24.52
C LEU A 150 -14.84 -48.87 24.97
N LEU A 151 -14.44 -49.69 25.95
CA LEU A 151 -15.28 -50.74 26.55
C LEU A 151 -16.61 -50.20 27.11
N HIS A 152 -16.63 -48.93 27.48
CA HIS A 152 -17.80 -48.25 28.00
C HIS A 152 -17.99 -46.91 27.29
N GLN A 153 -19.18 -46.72 26.72
CA GLN A 153 -19.60 -45.40 26.21
C GLN A 153 -20.21 -44.61 27.36
N TYR A 154 -19.43 -43.70 27.95
CA TYR A 154 -19.97 -42.69 28.85
C TYR A 154 -20.49 -41.52 28.02
N THR A 155 -21.81 -41.37 27.94
CA THR A 155 -22.43 -40.19 27.34
C THR A 155 -22.39 -39.03 28.33
N SER A 156 -21.40 -38.14 28.15
CA SER A 156 -21.41 -36.84 28.82
C SER A 156 -22.54 -35.98 28.28
N LEU A 157 -23.15 -35.17 29.14
CA LEU A 157 -24.13 -34.16 28.70
C LEU A 157 -23.49 -33.24 27.65
N THR A 158 -24.20 -32.94 26.56
CA THR A 158 -23.65 -32.16 25.42
C THR A 158 -23.24 -30.74 25.81
N ASP A 159 -23.85 -30.22 26.87
CA ASP A 159 -23.63 -28.88 27.41
C ASP A 159 -22.60 -28.84 28.55
N ASP A 160 -21.94 -29.96 28.88
CA ASP A 160 -20.89 -29.96 29.89
C ASP A 160 -19.71 -29.09 29.41
N LEU A 161 -19.47 -27.99 30.12
CA LEU A 161 -18.46 -27.00 29.79
C LEU A 161 -17.05 -27.63 29.74
N ARG A 162 -16.77 -28.61 30.60
CA ARG A 162 -15.45 -29.29 30.62
C ARG A 162 -15.19 -30.04 29.33
N LEU A 163 -16.22 -30.71 28.81
CA LEU A 163 -16.15 -31.41 27.52
C LEU A 163 -15.99 -30.41 26.37
N GLN A 164 -16.69 -29.29 26.40
CA GLN A 164 -16.55 -28.24 25.38
C GLN A 164 -15.15 -27.64 25.37
N CYS A 165 -14.59 -27.32 26.54
CA CYS A 165 -13.22 -26.84 26.68
C CYS A 165 -12.22 -27.87 26.13
N ALA A 166 -12.37 -29.15 26.45
CA ALA A 166 -11.51 -30.21 25.92
C ALA A 166 -11.62 -30.34 24.39
N LYS A 167 -12.83 -30.32 23.84
CA LYS A 167 -13.05 -30.34 22.37
C LYS A 167 -12.38 -29.15 21.69
N ASN A 168 -12.48 -27.96 22.27
CA ASN A 168 -11.86 -26.76 21.72
C ASN A 168 -10.33 -26.83 21.78
N ALA A 169 -9.77 -27.33 22.88
CA ALA A 169 -8.33 -27.58 22.99
C ALA A 169 -7.84 -28.59 21.93
N TYR A 170 -8.57 -29.69 21.70
CA TYR A 170 -8.24 -30.67 20.66
C TYR A 170 -8.36 -30.09 19.25
N LYS A 171 -9.36 -29.25 18.99
CA LYS A 171 -9.49 -28.56 17.70
C LYS A 171 -8.29 -27.64 17.43
N LEU A 172 -7.85 -26.89 18.45
CA LEU A 172 -6.67 -26.02 18.35
C LEU A 172 -5.37 -26.81 18.10
N GLN A 173 -5.25 -28.00 18.68
CA GLN A 173 -4.09 -28.87 18.47
C GLN A 173 -4.16 -29.70 17.17
N SER A 174 -5.31 -29.74 16.50
CA SER A 174 -5.52 -30.59 15.33
C SER A 174 -4.80 -30.02 14.11
N GLU A 175 -3.75 -30.71 13.68
CA GLU A 175 -2.98 -30.33 12.49
C GLU A 175 -3.84 -30.35 11.21
N ASN A 176 -4.82 -31.25 11.13
CA ASN A 176 -5.72 -31.32 9.98
C ASN A 176 -6.59 -30.07 9.84
N LEU A 177 -7.16 -29.59 10.96
CA LEU A 177 -7.95 -28.35 10.98
C LEU A 177 -7.05 -27.15 10.69
N TYR A 178 -5.84 -27.12 11.27
CA TYR A 178 -4.86 -26.09 10.97
C TYR A 178 -4.50 -26.05 9.47
N ARG A 179 -4.25 -27.19 8.84
CA ARG A 179 -3.94 -27.27 7.40
C ARG A 179 -5.12 -26.85 6.54
N SER A 180 -6.35 -27.20 6.89
CA SER A 180 -7.53 -26.73 6.15
C SER A 180 -7.68 -25.21 6.25
N ASP A 181 -7.50 -24.65 7.45
CA ASP A 181 -7.58 -23.20 7.66
C ASP A 181 -6.46 -22.46 6.91
N MET A 182 -5.25 -23.00 6.91
CA MET A 182 -4.13 -22.47 6.12
C MET A 182 -4.38 -22.55 4.62
N ASN A 183 -5.02 -23.61 4.13
CA ASN A 183 -5.40 -23.72 2.72
C ASN A 183 -6.48 -22.71 2.35
N PHE A 184 -7.46 -22.47 3.23
CA PHE A 184 -8.43 -21.39 3.06
C PHE A 184 -7.74 -20.03 3.00
N MET A 185 -6.84 -19.73 3.94
CA MET A 185 -6.07 -18.48 3.97
C MET A 185 -5.16 -18.29 2.75
N ARG A 186 -4.60 -19.37 2.19
CA ARG A 186 -3.86 -19.33 0.91
C ARG A 186 -4.74 -18.92 -0.27
N GLY A 187 -6.03 -19.26 -0.24
CA GLY A 187 -7.01 -18.87 -1.26
C GLY A 187 -7.59 -17.46 -1.08
N VAL A 188 -7.52 -16.91 0.14
CA VAL A 188 -7.85 -15.51 0.42
C VAL A 188 -6.65 -14.64 0.01
N GLY A 189 -6.49 -14.42 -1.29
CA GLY A 189 -5.55 -13.42 -1.78
C GLY A 189 -5.89 -12.05 -1.19
N CYS A 190 -4.88 -11.30 -0.73
CA CYS A 190 -5.08 -9.90 -0.42
C CYS A 190 -5.51 -9.17 -1.70
N ILE A 191 -6.81 -8.88 -1.82
CA ILE A 191 -7.28 -8.01 -2.90
C ILE A 191 -6.82 -6.62 -2.49
N THR A 192 -5.73 -6.14 -3.07
CA THR A 192 -5.30 -4.75 -2.96
C THR A 192 -5.99 -3.96 -4.06
N PRO A 193 -7.16 -3.33 -3.80
CA PRO A 193 -7.76 -2.43 -4.78
C PRO A 193 -6.74 -1.32 -5.12
N GLY A 194 -6.52 -1.08 -6.42
CA GLY A 194 -5.55 -0.09 -6.88
C GLY A 194 -4.13 -0.61 -7.15
N ALA A 195 -3.82 -1.88 -6.89
CA ALA A 195 -2.54 -2.43 -7.33
C ALA A 195 -2.51 -2.55 -8.85
N LEU A 196 -1.44 -2.04 -9.47
CA LEU A 196 -1.27 -1.97 -10.93
C LEU A 196 -1.48 -3.33 -11.62
N GLU A 197 -0.95 -4.41 -11.04
CA GLU A 197 -1.09 -5.75 -11.61
C GLU A 197 -2.54 -6.25 -11.58
N ILE A 198 -3.28 -5.93 -10.51
CA ILE A 198 -4.69 -6.32 -10.36
C ILE A 198 -5.55 -5.48 -11.30
N GLU A 199 -5.29 -4.18 -11.41
CA GLU A 199 -5.97 -3.32 -12.39
C GLU A 199 -5.66 -3.72 -13.83
N GLY A 200 -4.41 -4.10 -14.12
CA GLY A 200 -4.00 -4.61 -15.42
C GLY A 200 -4.74 -5.90 -15.77
N LYS A 201 -4.82 -6.86 -14.84
CA LYS A 201 -5.59 -8.10 -15.02
C LYS A 201 -7.09 -7.85 -15.16
N LYS A 202 -7.65 -6.90 -14.39
CA LYS A 202 -9.05 -6.48 -14.54
C LYS A 202 -9.28 -5.91 -15.94
N LYS A 203 -8.51 -4.92 -16.37
CA LYS A 203 -8.62 -4.34 -17.72
C LYS A 203 -8.43 -5.38 -18.82
N ALA A 204 -7.47 -6.29 -18.67
CA ALA A 204 -7.29 -7.41 -19.61
C ALA A 204 -8.52 -8.33 -19.66
N SER A 205 -9.09 -8.68 -18.52
CA SER A 205 -10.34 -9.45 -18.45
C SER A 205 -11.51 -8.73 -19.11
N GLU A 206 -11.59 -7.41 -18.98
CA GLU A 206 -12.63 -6.60 -19.61
C GLU A 206 -12.47 -6.57 -21.13
N LEU A 207 -11.24 -6.43 -21.62
CA LEU A 207 -10.91 -6.46 -23.05
C LEU A 207 -11.25 -7.81 -23.69
N ILE A 208 -11.03 -8.91 -22.95
CA ILE A 208 -11.34 -10.27 -23.42
C ILE A 208 -12.85 -10.56 -23.35
N SER A 209 -13.61 -9.85 -22.50
CA SER A 209 -15.01 -10.19 -22.27
C SER A 209 -15.91 -9.85 -23.47
N GLU A 210 -16.46 -10.88 -24.12
CA GLU A 210 -17.34 -10.73 -25.29
C GLU A 210 -18.59 -9.90 -24.99
N SER A 211 -19.13 -10.04 -23.77
CA SER A 211 -20.30 -9.27 -23.33
C SER A 211 -20.02 -7.77 -23.26
N LYS A 212 -18.83 -7.35 -22.81
CA LYS A 212 -18.47 -5.93 -22.80
C LYS A 212 -18.11 -5.43 -24.20
N TYR A 213 -17.64 -6.29 -25.10
CA TYR A 213 -17.32 -5.95 -26.49
C TYR A 213 -18.59 -5.78 -27.34
N ARG A 214 -19.58 -6.67 -27.22
CA ARG A 214 -20.81 -6.66 -28.01
C ARG A 214 -21.94 -5.97 -27.25
N GLN A 215 -21.86 -4.64 -27.11
CA GLN A 215 -22.91 -3.85 -26.48
C GLN A 215 -23.89 -3.31 -27.52
N GLN A 216 -25.19 -3.38 -27.22
CA GLN A 216 -26.22 -2.83 -28.09
C GLN A 216 -26.26 -1.29 -28.00
N PRO A 217 -26.50 -0.56 -29.11
CA PRO A 217 -26.44 0.91 -29.14
C PRO A 217 -27.31 1.62 -28.09
N HIS A 218 -28.47 1.05 -27.73
CA HIS A 218 -29.36 1.61 -26.71
C HIS A 218 -28.82 1.55 -25.27
N SER A 219 -27.77 0.77 -25.01
CA SER A 219 -27.17 0.61 -23.68
C SER A 219 -26.32 1.83 -23.29
N PHE A 220 -25.84 2.60 -24.27
CA PHE A 220 -25.03 3.77 -24.03
C PHE A 220 -25.91 5.01 -23.92
N LYS A 221 -25.83 5.71 -22.79
CA LYS A 221 -26.40 7.06 -22.68
C LYS A 221 -25.43 8.01 -23.39
N TYR A 222 -25.96 8.91 -24.22
CA TYR A 222 -25.14 9.97 -24.81
C TYR A 222 -24.59 10.85 -23.69
N THR A 223 -23.27 10.88 -23.55
CA THR A 223 -22.53 11.82 -22.71
C THR A 223 -21.76 12.74 -23.64
N SER A 224 -21.87 14.06 -23.46
CA SER A 224 -21.04 15.01 -24.20
C SER A 224 -19.56 14.73 -23.94
N VAL A 225 -18.74 14.76 -24.98
CA VAL A 225 -17.30 14.58 -24.87
C VAL A 225 -16.73 15.76 -24.07
N THR A 226 -16.38 15.50 -22.81
CA THR A 226 -15.83 16.49 -21.87
C THR A 226 -14.49 17.06 -22.32
N ASP A 227 -13.76 16.30 -23.14
CA ASP A 227 -12.40 16.63 -23.56
C ASP A 227 -12.36 17.14 -25.00
N SER A 228 -13.49 17.59 -25.53
CA SER A 228 -13.51 18.21 -26.86
C SER A 228 -12.62 19.47 -26.86
N PRO A 229 -11.81 19.71 -27.91
CA PRO A 229 -10.88 20.85 -27.94
C PRO A 229 -11.55 22.20 -27.68
N GLY A 230 -12.79 22.39 -28.15
CA GLY A 230 -13.57 23.59 -27.88
C GLY A 230 -13.97 23.75 -26.40
N LEU A 231 -14.36 22.66 -25.74
CA LEU A 231 -14.70 22.69 -24.31
C LEU A 231 -13.45 22.87 -23.43
N LEU A 232 -12.33 22.25 -23.82
CA LEU A 232 -11.03 22.48 -23.16
C LEU A 232 -10.60 23.93 -23.31
N HIS A 233 -10.69 24.49 -24.51
CA HIS A 233 -10.38 25.90 -24.75
C HIS A 233 -11.29 26.82 -23.92
N ALA A 234 -12.59 26.55 -23.87
CA ALA A 234 -13.52 27.29 -23.03
C ALA A 234 -13.19 27.15 -21.53
N LYS A 235 -12.80 25.97 -21.06
CA LYS A 235 -12.38 25.73 -19.66
C LYS A 235 -11.11 26.50 -19.32
N PHE A 236 -10.09 26.45 -20.17
CA PHE A 236 -8.86 27.22 -19.99
C PHE A 236 -9.11 28.73 -20.07
N SER A 237 -9.92 29.18 -21.02
CA SER A 237 -10.31 30.59 -21.15
C SER A 237 -11.05 31.09 -19.91
N ASN A 238 -12.02 30.31 -19.39
CA ASN A 238 -12.69 30.61 -18.13
C ASN A 238 -11.71 30.61 -16.94
N MET A 239 -10.73 29.70 -16.90
CA MET A 239 -9.72 29.66 -15.84
C MET A 239 -8.81 30.89 -15.87
N ILE A 240 -8.42 31.35 -17.07
CA ILE A 240 -7.62 32.58 -17.26
C ILE A 240 -8.45 33.83 -16.92
N ALA A 241 -9.73 33.85 -17.29
CA ALA A 241 -10.65 34.97 -17.01
C ALA A 241 -11.13 35.02 -15.54
N ASN A 242 -10.89 33.96 -14.75
CA ASN A 242 -11.35 33.89 -13.37
C ASN A 242 -10.51 34.80 -12.47
N GLU A 243 -11.08 35.95 -12.12
CA GLU A 243 -10.46 36.98 -11.27
C GLU A 243 -10.01 36.45 -9.91
N ARG A 244 -10.75 35.50 -9.31
CA ARG A 244 -10.39 34.91 -8.03
C ARG A 244 -9.11 34.08 -8.11
N LEU A 245 -8.97 33.28 -9.18
CA LEU A 245 -7.76 32.49 -9.41
C LEU A 245 -6.56 33.39 -9.74
N TYR A 246 -6.80 34.49 -10.46
CA TYR A 246 -5.78 35.49 -10.78
C TYR A 246 -5.27 36.22 -9.52
N LYS A 247 -6.16 36.56 -8.58
CA LYS A 247 -5.79 37.27 -7.34
C LYS A 247 -5.19 36.37 -6.25
N ALA A 248 -5.56 35.09 -6.19
CA ALA A 248 -5.13 34.17 -5.13
C ALA A 248 -3.60 34.14 -4.92
N ALA A 249 -2.83 34.00 -6.00
CA ALA A 249 -1.36 34.00 -5.91
C ALA A 249 -0.79 35.38 -5.50
N GLY A 250 -1.48 36.47 -5.83
CA GLY A 250 -1.08 37.82 -5.43
C GLY A 250 -1.37 38.11 -3.96
N GLU A 251 -2.51 37.66 -3.45
CA GLU A 251 -2.90 37.77 -2.04
C GLU A 251 -1.92 37.03 -1.12
N ASP A 252 -1.46 35.84 -1.53
CA ASP A 252 -0.43 35.07 -0.81
C ASP A 252 0.89 35.86 -0.68
N ILE A 253 1.26 36.65 -1.69
CA ILE A 253 2.51 37.43 -1.71
C ILE A 253 2.36 38.76 -0.96
N GLN A 254 1.19 39.40 -1.04
CA GLN A 254 0.96 40.75 -0.53
C GLN A 254 1.16 40.88 0.99
N HIS A 255 0.92 39.82 1.76
CA HIS A 255 0.99 39.86 3.22
C HIS A 255 2.33 39.36 3.82
N HIS A 256 3.29 38.98 2.98
CA HIS A 256 4.62 38.58 3.44
C HIS A 256 5.60 39.77 3.47
N TYR A 257 5.52 40.57 4.54
CA TYR A 257 6.53 41.59 4.84
C TYR A 257 7.66 40.97 5.67
N THR A 258 8.84 40.79 5.08
CA THR A 258 10.06 40.50 5.82
C THR A 258 10.70 41.82 6.26
N PRO A 259 10.69 42.20 7.55
CA PRO A 259 11.44 43.37 8.00
C PRO A 259 12.92 43.11 7.75
N THR A 260 13.52 43.91 6.88
CA THR A 260 14.93 43.78 6.52
C THR A 260 15.79 44.15 7.74
N LEU A 261 16.54 43.17 8.25
CA LEU A 261 17.38 43.30 9.45
C LEU A 261 18.51 44.34 9.34
N GLY A 262 18.66 45.00 8.18
CA GLY A 262 19.71 45.97 7.88
C GLY A 262 19.30 47.44 8.01
N LEU A 263 18.09 47.74 8.50
CA LEU A 263 17.73 49.14 8.76
C LEU A 263 18.62 49.71 9.89
N PRO A 264 19.08 50.97 9.78
CA PRO A 264 19.92 51.61 10.80
C PRO A 264 19.28 51.59 12.19
N GLU A 265 17.95 51.69 12.25
CA GLU A 265 17.17 51.71 13.50
C GLU A 265 17.22 50.36 14.23
N PHE A 266 17.05 49.24 13.52
CA PHE A 266 17.21 47.90 14.11
C PHE A 266 18.66 47.61 14.49
N THR A 267 19.61 48.10 13.70
CA THR A 267 21.05 47.98 14.00
C THR A 267 21.40 48.75 15.28
N GLN A 268 20.88 49.97 15.42
CA GLN A 268 21.06 50.82 16.59
C GLN A 268 20.40 50.21 17.83
N ALA A 269 19.18 49.68 17.72
CA ALA A 269 18.51 48.99 18.82
C ALA A 269 19.32 47.77 19.31
N ARG A 270 19.93 47.02 18.38
CA ARG A 270 20.78 45.86 18.69
C ARG A 270 22.07 46.25 19.41
N ILE A 271 22.72 47.33 18.97
CA ILE A 271 23.93 47.88 19.61
C ILE A 271 23.59 48.46 20.99
N ASN A 272 22.47 49.18 21.11
CA ASN A 272 22.00 49.73 22.38
C ASN A 272 21.70 48.62 23.38
N ALA A 273 21.02 47.54 22.95
CA ALA A 273 20.77 46.37 23.78
C ALA A 273 22.07 45.69 24.24
N ALA A 274 23.08 45.64 23.36
CA ALA A 274 24.39 45.12 23.72
C ALA A 274 25.12 46.02 24.75
N ASN A 275 25.01 47.34 24.63
CA ASN A 275 25.62 48.28 25.57
C ASN A 275 24.91 48.28 26.94
N LEU A 276 23.61 48.01 26.97
CA LEU A 276 22.80 47.86 28.19
C LEU A 276 22.98 46.49 28.87
N SER A 277 23.63 45.52 28.20
CA SER A 277 23.78 44.17 28.73
C SER A 277 24.83 44.11 29.84
N ASP A 278 24.38 43.73 31.04
CA ASP A 278 25.23 43.45 32.20
C ASP A 278 26.38 42.48 31.90
N TYR A 279 26.14 41.51 31.02
CA TYR A 279 27.15 40.54 30.61
C TYR A 279 28.27 41.23 29.82
N GLN A 280 27.92 42.05 28.82
CA GLN A 280 28.90 42.78 28.02
C GLN A 280 29.64 43.82 28.87
N TYR A 281 28.96 44.47 29.81
CA TYR A 281 29.59 45.37 30.78
C TYR A 281 30.66 44.64 31.63
N LYS A 282 30.30 43.51 32.24
CA LYS A 282 31.23 42.71 33.04
C LYS A 282 32.37 42.14 32.21
N HIS A 283 32.07 41.66 31.00
CA HIS A 283 33.08 41.16 30.06
C HIS A 283 34.09 42.25 29.68
N ASN A 284 33.61 43.44 29.31
CA ASN A 284 34.47 44.58 28.98
C ASN A 284 35.29 45.04 30.19
N PHE A 285 34.68 45.09 31.38
CA PHE A 285 35.38 45.40 32.63
C PHE A 285 36.50 44.39 32.94
N VAL A 286 36.27 43.09 32.72
CA VAL A 286 37.31 42.06 32.86
C VAL A 286 38.42 42.25 31.83
N MET A 287 38.09 42.58 30.58
CA MET A 287 39.07 42.88 29.52
C MET A 287 39.88 44.15 29.77
N GLU A 288 39.38 45.07 30.58
CA GLU A 288 40.04 46.33 30.93
C GLU A 288 40.77 46.30 32.29
N ARG A 289 40.48 45.32 33.15
CA ARG A 289 41.19 45.11 34.41
C ARG A 289 42.69 44.88 34.15
N GLY A 290 43.53 45.75 34.71
CA GLY A 290 45.00 45.67 34.63
C GLY A 290 45.65 46.62 33.63
N LYS A 291 44.88 47.43 32.89
CA LYS A 291 45.43 48.57 32.12
C LYS A 291 45.51 49.79 33.06
N HIS A 292 46.72 50.25 33.40
CA HIS A 292 46.93 51.42 34.25
C HIS A 292 46.20 52.67 33.70
N ILE A 293 45.57 53.44 34.61
CA ILE A 293 45.01 54.78 34.35
C ILE A 293 46.17 55.79 34.54
N GLY A 294 47.00 55.88 33.52
CA GLY A 294 48.08 56.85 33.35
C GLY A 294 48.33 56.97 31.85
N ALA A 295 48.61 58.17 31.35
CA ALA A 295 48.54 58.55 29.93
C ALA A 295 49.00 57.43 28.97
N ARG A 296 48.10 57.03 28.06
CA ARG A 296 48.25 55.86 27.16
C ARG A 296 49.28 56.08 26.06
N SER A 297 49.67 57.32 25.77
CA SER A 297 50.74 57.64 24.83
C SER A 297 51.30 59.03 25.09
N VAL A 298 52.53 59.29 24.64
CA VAL A 298 53.17 60.62 24.70
C VAL A 298 52.35 61.68 23.94
N LEU A 299 51.42 61.25 23.08
CA LEU A 299 50.52 62.10 22.31
C LEU A 299 49.24 62.50 23.07
N ASP A 300 48.97 61.93 24.24
CA ASP A 300 47.72 62.18 24.98
C ASP A 300 47.91 63.16 26.15
N ASP A 301 49.15 63.36 26.62
CA ASP A 301 49.48 64.40 27.59
C ASP A 301 49.84 65.71 26.87
N THR A 302 48.97 66.72 26.97
CA THR A 302 49.14 68.03 26.32
C THR A 302 50.48 68.70 26.66
N ARG A 303 51.02 68.46 27.86
CA ARG A 303 52.31 68.99 28.32
C ARG A 303 53.51 68.30 27.65
N LEU A 304 53.45 66.97 27.49
CA LEU A 304 54.47 66.20 26.76
C LEU A 304 54.42 66.46 25.26
N LEU A 305 53.22 66.63 24.70
CA LEU A 305 52.98 67.04 23.31
C LEU A 305 53.60 68.42 23.02
N HIS A 306 53.41 69.37 23.94
CA HIS A 306 54.01 70.71 23.84
C HIS A 306 55.54 70.65 23.95
N CYS A 307 56.10 69.85 24.87
CA CYS A 307 57.54 69.65 24.97
C CYS A 307 58.14 68.98 23.72
N LEU A 308 57.45 68.00 23.14
CA LEU A 308 57.81 67.40 21.86
C LEU A 308 57.80 68.44 20.74
N HIS A 309 56.75 69.26 20.64
CA HIS A 309 56.64 70.31 19.64
C HIS A 309 57.73 71.39 19.81
N ALA A 310 58.07 71.76 21.04
CA ALA A 310 59.17 72.68 21.34
C ALA A 310 60.54 72.10 20.98
N ALA A 311 60.81 70.83 21.31
CA ALA A 311 62.04 70.14 20.91
C ALA A 311 62.16 70.00 19.38
N LYS A 312 61.02 69.83 18.71
CA LYS A 312 60.89 69.76 17.25
C LYS A 312 61.21 71.11 16.59
N LEU A 313 60.75 72.21 17.18
CA LEU A 313 61.09 73.59 16.76
C LEU A 313 62.57 73.95 16.98
N GLN A 314 63.22 73.37 17.99
CA GLN A 314 64.65 73.60 18.29
C GLN A 314 65.60 72.72 17.49
N SER A 315 65.10 71.73 16.74
CA SER A 315 65.92 70.78 16.00
C SER A 315 66.47 71.38 14.69
N GLU A 316 67.80 71.55 14.60
CA GLU A 316 68.47 71.96 13.35
C GLU A 316 68.23 70.98 12.18
N GLN A 317 68.01 69.70 12.46
CA GLN A 317 67.70 68.71 11.43
C GLN A 317 66.32 68.94 10.79
N GLU A 318 65.31 69.32 11.58
CA GLU A 318 63.98 69.63 11.05
C GLU A 318 63.94 70.99 10.34
N TYR A 319 64.70 71.97 10.84
CA TYR A 319 64.90 73.26 10.15
C TYR A 319 65.51 73.09 8.75
N LYS A 320 66.51 72.21 8.60
CA LYS A 320 67.12 71.88 7.29
C LYS A 320 66.16 71.13 6.35
N LYS A 321 65.29 70.26 6.87
CA LYS A 321 64.24 69.58 6.08
C LYS A 321 63.17 70.54 5.57
N GLY A 322 62.77 71.53 6.37
CA GLY A 322 61.82 72.58 5.95
C GLY A 322 62.38 73.52 4.87
N SER A 323 63.68 73.84 4.93
CA SER A 323 64.35 74.68 3.92
C SER A 323 64.35 74.05 2.52
N GLN A 324 64.54 72.73 2.41
CA GLN A 324 64.54 72.03 1.12
C GLN A 324 63.17 72.02 0.41
N GLY A 325 62.05 72.18 1.14
CA GLY A 325 60.70 72.21 0.57
C GLY A 325 60.30 73.55 -0.08
N VAL A 326 60.95 74.67 0.27
CA VAL A 326 60.63 76.01 -0.23
C VAL A 326 61.42 76.37 -1.50
N TRP A 327 62.58 75.73 -1.72
CA TRP A 327 63.43 75.98 -2.90
C TRP A 327 62.87 75.39 -4.20
N SER A 328 61.90 74.47 -4.11
CA SER A 328 61.30 73.77 -5.24
C SER A 328 60.02 74.40 -5.80
N GLN A 329 59.67 75.63 -5.41
CA GLN A 329 58.33 76.21 -5.69
C GLN A 329 58.33 77.56 -6.43
N TYR A 330 59.34 77.81 -7.27
CA TYR A 330 59.28 78.85 -8.31
C TYR A 330 59.39 78.21 -9.70
N TYR A 331 58.28 78.15 -10.43
CA TYR A 331 58.25 77.82 -11.85
C TYR A 331 58.71 79.04 -12.67
N LEU A 332 59.83 78.95 -13.38
CA LEU A 332 60.10 79.83 -14.52
C LEU A 332 59.13 79.43 -15.66
N PRO A 333 58.49 80.38 -16.36
CA PRO A 333 57.62 80.09 -17.51
C PRO A 333 58.36 79.23 -18.53
N MET A 334 57.84 78.04 -18.77
CA MET A 334 58.55 76.95 -19.44
C MET A 334 58.50 77.00 -20.97
N ASP A 335 58.53 78.19 -21.59
CA ASP A 335 58.55 78.31 -23.06
C ASP A 335 59.39 79.51 -23.54
N MET A 336 60.68 79.48 -23.23
CA MET A 336 61.66 80.23 -24.03
C MET A 336 62.18 79.29 -25.13
N VAL A 337 61.82 79.57 -26.37
CA VAL A 337 62.21 78.79 -27.58
C VAL A 337 63.73 78.50 -27.60
N ASN A 338 64.54 79.44 -27.12
CA ASN A 338 66.00 79.31 -27.04
C ASN A 338 66.47 78.22 -26.05
N LEU A 339 65.75 77.99 -24.94
CA LEU A 339 66.13 77.00 -23.92
C LEU A 339 65.78 75.58 -24.36
N VAL A 340 64.67 75.42 -25.09
CA VAL A 340 64.25 74.15 -25.68
C VAL A 340 65.21 73.73 -26.79
N HIS A 341 65.65 74.66 -27.63
CA HIS A 341 66.68 74.39 -28.64
C HIS A 341 68.04 74.03 -28.01
N ALA A 342 68.45 74.69 -26.92
CA ALA A 342 69.68 74.34 -26.21
C ALA A 342 69.62 72.93 -25.56
N ARG A 343 68.48 72.54 -24.97
CA ARG A 343 68.29 71.19 -24.41
C ARG A 343 68.23 70.10 -25.48
N LYS A 344 67.57 70.36 -26.62
CA LYS A 344 67.59 69.43 -27.77
C LYS A 344 68.98 69.29 -28.37
N ALA A 345 69.76 70.38 -28.44
CA ALA A 345 71.16 70.34 -28.86
C ALA A 345 72.06 69.57 -27.89
N GLN A 346 71.86 69.72 -26.57
CA GLN A 346 72.55 68.92 -25.56
C GLN A 346 72.17 67.43 -25.61
N ALA A 347 70.89 67.11 -25.85
CA ALA A 347 70.44 65.74 -26.00
C ALA A 347 71.04 65.07 -27.26
N LEU A 348 71.12 65.80 -28.38
CA LEU A 348 71.80 65.36 -29.60
C LEU A 348 73.33 65.23 -29.44
N ALA A 349 73.94 65.97 -28.51
CA ALA A 349 75.36 65.90 -28.19
C ALA A 349 75.71 64.83 -27.15
N SER A 350 74.73 64.25 -26.45
CA SER A 350 74.94 63.27 -25.38
C SER A 350 74.47 61.86 -25.79
N ASP A 351 75.34 60.85 -25.65
CA ASP A 351 75.06 59.44 -25.96
C ASP A 351 74.03 58.75 -25.03
N GLN A 352 73.37 59.49 -24.13
CA GLN A 352 72.48 58.94 -23.11
C GLN A 352 71.20 58.32 -23.71
N GLU A 353 70.67 58.88 -24.80
CA GLU A 353 69.48 58.32 -25.46
C GLU A 353 69.80 57.07 -26.30
N TYR A 354 71.03 56.96 -26.83
CA TYR A 354 71.51 55.77 -27.53
C TYR A 354 71.57 54.54 -26.61
N ARG A 355 72.06 54.71 -25.37
CA ARG A 355 72.09 53.66 -24.34
C ARG A 355 70.71 53.15 -23.91
N LYS A 356 69.69 54.01 -23.91
CA LYS A 356 68.32 53.61 -23.54
C LYS A 356 67.65 52.73 -24.61
N ARG A 357 67.89 53.01 -25.89
CA ARG A 357 67.36 52.16 -26.99
C ARG A 357 68.07 50.82 -27.13
N LEU A 358 69.29 50.69 -26.62
CA LEU A 358 70.06 49.42 -26.67
C LEU A 358 69.43 48.31 -25.81
N HIS A 359 68.61 48.65 -24.80
CA HIS A 359 67.96 47.68 -23.92
C HIS A 359 66.65 47.10 -24.48
N ASP A 360 66.19 47.55 -25.64
CA ASP A 360 64.91 47.15 -26.24
C ASP A 360 65.05 46.14 -27.40
N PHE A 361 66.14 45.36 -27.47
CA PHE A 361 66.23 44.26 -28.45
C PHE A 361 65.53 42.99 -27.96
N THR A 362 64.30 42.82 -28.48
CA THR A 362 63.62 41.56 -28.86
C THR A 362 64.07 40.27 -28.17
N ALA A 363 63.44 39.95 -27.04
CA ALA A 363 63.29 38.57 -26.58
C ALA A 363 61.82 38.15 -26.75
N LEU A 364 61.57 37.04 -27.43
CA LEU A 364 60.21 36.49 -27.58
C LEU A 364 59.63 36.16 -26.19
N PRO A 365 58.34 36.45 -25.92
CA PRO A 365 57.75 36.44 -24.57
C PRO A 365 57.82 35.10 -23.79
N GLU A 366 58.23 34.00 -24.43
CA GLU A 366 58.12 32.64 -23.88
C GLU A 366 59.44 31.88 -23.79
N ASP A 367 60.59 32.57 -23.72
CA ASP A 367 61.86 31.87 -23.54
C ASP A 367 62.06 31.46 -22.05
N LEU A 368 62.15 30.14 -21.80
CA LEU A 368 62.15 29.59 -20.44
C LEU A 368 63.31 30.15 -19.58
N LYS A 369 64.47 30.42 -20.17
CA LYS A 369 65.66 30.91 -19.45
C LYS A 369 65.43 32.27 -18.76
N MET A 370 64.61 33.15 -19.34
CA MET A 370 64.35 34.49 -18.81
C MET A 370 63.40 34.46 -17.60
N LYS A 371 62.41 33.54 -17.60
CA LYS A 371 61.50 33.34 -16.46
C LYS A 371 62.25 32.83 -15.22
N TRP A 372 63.22 31.93 -15.41
CA TRP A 372 64.03 31.40 -14.32
C TRP A 372 64.98 32.45 -13.73
N ALA A 373 65.56 33.33 -14.56
CA ALA A 373 66.38 34.45 -14.09
C ALA A 373 65.58 35.49 -13.28
N LYS A 374 64.37 35.85 -13.71
CA LYS A 374 63.48 36.74 -12.94
C LYS A 374 63.04 36.11 -11.63
N ARG A 375 62.74 34.81 -11.63
CA ARG A 375 62.33 34.08 -10.41
C ARG A 375 63.50 33.91 -9.42
N ALA A 376 64.73 33.72 -9.91
CA ALA A 376 65.93 33.74 -9.08
C ALA A 376 66.20 35.11 -8.45
N HIS A 377 66.00 36.20 -9.18
CA HIS A 377 66.12 37.56 -8.63
C HIS A 377 65.05 37.86 -7.55
N MET A 378 63.82 37.37 -7.73
CA MET A 378 62.78 37.50 -6.69
C MET A 378 63.13 36.66 -5.45
N LEU A 379 63.65 35.44 -5.64
CA LEU A 379 64.08 34.57 -4.53
C LEU A 379 65.34 35.08 -3.80
N GLN A 380 66.20 35.90 -4.43
CA GLN A 380 67.31 36.58 -3.76
C GLN A 380 66.85 37.71 -2.81
N SER A 381 65.61 38.18 -2.92
CA SER A 381 65.07 39.26 -2.07
C SER A 381 64.40 38.77 -0.78
N GLU A 382 64.35 37.46 -0.55
CA GLU A 382 63.85 36.86 0.70
C GLU A 382 64.99 36.57 1.69
N VAL A 383 65.61 37.64 2.21
CA VAL A 383 66.19 37.61 3.56
C VAL A 383 65.56 38.77 4.33
N ASN A 384 64.41 38.50 4.91
CA ASN A 384 63.80 39.38 5.89
C ASN A 384 63.34 38.51 7.07
N PHE A 385 64.07 38.56 8.18
CA PHE A 385 63.66 37.99 9.46
C PHE A 385 63.34 39.12 10.46
N PRO A 386 62.42 38.88 11.41
CA PRO A 386 61.36 39.81 11.73
C PRO A 386 61.49 40.41 13.13
N CYS A 387 60.98 41.64 13.28
CA CYS A 387 60.44 42.15 14.54
C CYS A 387 58.99 42.58 14.25
N ILE A 388 58.00 41.71 14.49
CA ILE A 388 57.20 41.58 15.74
C ILE A 388 56.32 42.83 15.92
N ASN A 389 54.98 42.80 15.94
CA ASN A 389 54.01 41.71 15.89
C ASN A 389 52.58 42.30 15.83
N ARG A 390 51.64 41.46 15.36
CA ARG A 390 50.20 41.39 15.75
C ARG A 390 49.29 42.47 15.16
N LYS A 391 48.12 42.12 14.61
CA LYS A 391 47.33 40.88 14.62
C LYS A 391 46.29 41.06 13.48
N LEU A 392 46.14 40.10 12.59
CA LEU A 392 45.14 39.02 12.72
C LEU A 392 43.76 39.55 13.09
N ASN A 393 42.84 39.50 12.13
CA ASN A 393 41.87 38.42 12.09
C ASN A 393 41.66 38.05 10.61
N LEU A 394 41.95 36.80 10.19
CA LEU A 394 41.09 35.63 10.44
C LEU A 394 39.67 35.99 10.01
N ALA A 395 39.44 35.87 8.72
CA ALA A 395 38.78 34.67 8.17
C ALA A 395 37.32 34.70 8.57
N LEU A 396 36.48 34.82 7.57
CA LEU A 396 35.29 33.99 7.43
C LEU A 396 34.91 34.17 5.96
N ILE A 397 35.46 33.28 5.14
CA ILE A 397 34.49 32.39 4.54
C ILE A 397 34.16 31.41 5.69
N GLU A 398 32.99 31.54 6.29
CA GLU A 398 32.10 30.40 6.16
C GLU A 398 31.84 30.11 4.67
N LEU A 399 32.03 31.07 3.77
CA LEU A 399 31.13 32.13 3.35
C LEU A 399 31.34 33.48 4.04
#